data_AF-W1XUW1-F1
#
_entry.id   AF-W1XUW1-F1
#
_cell.length_a   1.000
_cell.length_b   1.000
_cell.length_c   1.000
_cell.angle_alpha   90.00
_cell.angle_beta   90.00
_cell.angle_gamma   90.00
#
_symmetry.space_group_name_H-M   'P 1'
#
loop_
_entity.id
_entity.type
_entity.pdbx_description
1 polymer ?
#
loop_
_entity_poly.entity_id
_entity_poly.type
_entity_poly.pdbx_seq_one_letter_code
_entity_poly.pdbx_strand_id
1 'polypeptide(L)'
;TKSDLHHFPEYGAFICGSQVQLDVSKSNYLRVINAFTQIEAVKAYLFANSEFTGADWDTKISRDIFWEESMHGIYPENVGVNARLFKDEDDFFDYLDHSAIFTAERDEQTYYFY
;
A
#
# COMPACT_ATOMS: atom_id res chain seq x y z
N THR A 1 -4.29 -23.11 -4.93
CA THR A 1 -4.62 -22.06 -5.91
C THR A 1 -3.32 -21.42 -6.35
N LYS A 2 -3.09 -21.25 -7.66
CA LYS A 2 -1.86 -20.62 -8.16
C LYS A 2 -1.88 -19.20 -7.59
N SER A 3 -0.92 -18.81 -6.75
CA SER A 3 -0.93 -17.46 -6.20
C SER A 3 -0.60 -16.52 -7.36
N ASP A 4 -1.47 -15.56 -7.65
CA ASP A 4 -1.25 -14.51 -8.67
C ASP A 4 -0.18 -13.49 -8.24
N LEU A 5 0.74 -13.90 -7.37
CA LEU A 5 1.84 -13.09 -6.86
C LEU A 5 2.99 -13.08 -7.87
N HIS A 6 3.69 -11.95 -7.97
CA HIS A 6 4.88 -11.85 -8.80
C HIS A 6 6.03 -12.72 -8.26
N HIS A 7 6.99 -13.05 -9.13
CA HIS A 7 8.10 -13.97 -8.81
C HIS A 7 9.34 -13.31 -8.19
N PHE A 8 9.18 -12.18 -7.51
CA PHE A 8 10.29 -11.37 -6.98
C PHE A 8 10.15 -11.16 -5.46
N PRO A 9 10.31 -12.19 -4.63
CA PRO A 9 10.12 -12.06 -3.19
C PRO A 9 11.07 -11.05 -2.52
N GLU A 10 12.21 -10.75 -3.15
CA GLU A 10 13.17 -9.74 -2.69
C GLU A 10 12.82 -8.30 -3.09
N TYR A 11 11.62 -8.05 -3.63
CA TYR A 11 11.24 -6.71 -4.13
C TYR A 11 11.47 -5.61 -3.11
N GLY A 12 11.18 -5.86 -1.82
CA GLY A 12 11.41 -4.92 -0.73
C GLY A 12 12.87 -4.46 -0.55
N ALA A 13 13.84 -5.20 -1.09
CA ALA A 13 15.26 -4.86 -1.03
C ALA A 13 15.72 -3.91 -2.14
N PHE A 14 14.97 -3.77 -3.24
CA PHE A 14 15.39 -2.97 -4.39
C PHE A 14 14.38 -1.93 -4.86
N ILE A 15 13.12 -1.99 -4.43
CA ILE A 15 12.19 -0.89 -4.70
C ILE A 15 12.57 0.33 -3.85
N CYS A 16 12.41 1.52 -4.43
CA CYS A 16 12.65 2.79 -3.76
C CYS A 16 11.36 3.61 -3.70
N GLY A 17 11.26 4.48 -2.69
CA GLY A 17 10.17 5.44 -2.55
C GLY A 17 10.69 6.80 -2.12
N SER A 18 10.05 7.85 -2.64
CA SER A 18 10.18 9.20 -2.11
C SER A 18 8.86 9.56 -1.44
N GLN A 19 8.87 9.70 -0.12
CA GLN A 19 7.67 9.93 0.67
C GLN A 19 7.77 11.27 1.41
N VAL A 20 6.65 11.98 1.47
CA VAL A 20 6.48 13.17 2.30
C VAL A 20 5.60 12.85 3.51
N GLN A 21 5.87 13.52 4.63
CA GLN A 21 5.00 13.52 5.80
C GLN A 21 4.33 14.88 5.90
N LEU A 22 3.01 14.89 6.09
CA LEU A 22 2.21 16.12 6.16
C LEU A 22 1.39 16.10 7.43
N ASP A 23 1.46 17.19 8.20
CA ASP A 23 0.63 17.36 9.38
C ASP A 23 -0.79 17.75 8.99
N VAL A 24 -1.76 17.07 9.62
CA VAL A 24 -3.20 17.30 9.42
C VAL A 24 -3.89 17.46 10.76
N SER A 25 -4.95 18.26 10.81
CA SER A 25 -5.72 18.43 12.04
C SER A 25 -6.67 17.25 12.24
N LYS A 26 -7.01 16.94 13.49
CA LYS A 26 -8.05 15.94 13.79
C LYS A 26 -9.39 16.27 13.11
N SER A 27 -9.69 17.54 12.88
CA SER A 27 -10.92 17.97 12.21
C SER A 27 -10.92 17.74 10.69
N ASN A 28 -9.77 17.49 10.06
CA ASN A 28 -9.68 17.41 8.59
C ASN A 28 -8.98 16.16 8.04
N TYR A 29 -8.36 15.31 8.88
CA TYR A 29 -7.55 14.19 8.42
C TYR A 29 -8.32 13.26 7.46
N LEU A 30 -9.59 12.94 7.75
CA LEU A 30 -10.38 12.04 6.92
C LEU A 30 -10.63 12.61 5.51
N ARG A 31 -10.91 13.92 5.44
CA ARG A 31 -11.02 14.63 4.16
C ARG A 31 -9.69 14.58 3.40
N VAL A 32 -8.57 14.72 4.09
CA VAL A 32 -7.24 14.64 3.46
C VAL A 32 -6.98 13.23 2.94
N ILE A 33 -7.25 12.18 3.72
CA ILE A 33 -7.14 10.77 3.28
C ILE A 33 -7.94 10.56 1.99
N ASN A 34 -9.23 10.93 1.98
CA ASN A 34 -10.08 10.80 0.80
C ASN A 34 -9.59 11.62 -0.40
N ALA A 35 -9.02 12.80 -0.17
CA ALA A 35 -8.43 13.60 -1.24
C ALA A 35 -7.19 12.92 -1.83
N PHE A 36 -6.31 12.38 -0.98
CA PHE A 36 -5.11 11.67 -1.42
C PHE A 36 -5.45 10.40 -2.20
N THR A 37 -6.42 9.61 -1.73
CA THR A 37 -6.98 8.47 -2.46
C THR A 37 -7.41 8.84 -3.88
N GLN A 38 -8.12 9.98 -4.05
CA GLN A 38 -8.62 10.40 -5.36
C GLN A 38 -7.52 10.89 -6.32
N ILE A 39 -6.40 11.40 -5.81
CA ILE A 39 -5.32 11.92 -6.65
C ILE A 39 -4.23 10.88 -6.93
N GLU A 40 -4.32 9.66 -6.39
CA GLU A 40 -3.28 8.62 -6.55
C GLU A 40 -2.95 8.37 -8.03
N ALA A 41 -3.96 8.21 -8.90
CA ALA A 41 -3.72 7.98 -10.33
C ALA A 41 -2.93 9.13 -11.00
N VAL A 42 -3.21 10.38 -10.62
CA VAL A 42 -2.50 11.55 -11.15
C VAL A 42 -1.07 11.58 -10.62
N LYS A 43 -0.86 11.27 -9.34
CA LYS A 43 0.49 11.16 -8.76
C LYS A 43 1.30 10.03 -9.43
N ALA A 44 0.71 8.86 -9.61
CA ALA A 44 1.33 7.72 -10.27
C ALA A 44 1.75 8.09 -11.70
N TYR A 45 0.88 8.78 -12.45
CA TYR A 45 1.20 9.24 -13.80
C TYR A 45 2.36 10.26 -13.83
N LEU A 46 2.33 11.25 -12.92
CA LEU A 46 3.35 12.31 -12.89
C LEU A 46 4.73 11.83 -12.41
N PHE A 47 4.77 10.82 -11.54
CA PHE A 47 5.99 10.35 -10.89
C PHE A 47 6.39 8.91 -11.27
N ALA A 48 5.77 8.33 -12.29
CA ALA A 48 6.14 7.02 -12.81
C ALA A 48 7.62 6.99 -13.21
N ASN A 49 8.40 6.14 -12.55
CA ASN A 49 9.85 6.04 -12.74
C ASN A 49 10.38 4.65 -12.37
N SER A 50 9.65 3.59 -12.72
CA SER A 50 10.07 2.21 -12.46
C SER A 50 9.70 1.31 -13.62
N GLU A 51 10.33 1.55 -14.78
CA GLU A 51 10.33 0.53 -15.83
C GLU A 51 11.20 -0.65 -15.39
N PHE A 52 10.72 -1.86 -15.62
CA PHE A 52 11.40 -3.07 -15.18
C PHE A 52 11.45 -4.11 -16.29
N THR A 53 12.66 -4.54 -16.65
CA THR A 53 12.90 -5.47 -17.76
C THR A 53 12.95 -6.93 -17.33
N GLY A 54 12.83 -7.21 -16.02
CA GLY A 54 12.83 -8.58 -15.50
C GLY A 54 11.50 -9.32 -15.65
N ALA A 55 10.43 -8.63 -16.05
CA ALA A 55 9.11 -9.18 -16.33
C ALA A 55 8.46 -8.47 -17.52
N ASP A 56 7.55 -9.16 -18.20
CA ASP A 56 6.78 -8.60 -19.32
C ASP A 56 5.54 -7.85 -18.79
N TRP A 57 5.78 -6.67 -18.22
CA TRP A 57 4.73 -5.80 -17.69
C TRP A 57 4.63 -4.52 -18.53
N ASP A 58 3.45 -4.28 -19.11
CA ASP A 58 3.15 -3.06 -19.86
C ASP A 58 2.81 -1.90 -18.90
N THR A 59 3.80 -1.43 -18.15
CA THR A 59 3.66 -0.30 -17.23
C THR A 59 4.96 0.50 -17.11
N LYS A 60 4.82 1.78 -16.74
CA LYS A 60 5.94 2.66 -16.38
C LYS A 60 6.18 2.74 -14.86
N ILE A 61 5.35 2.04 -14.08
CA ILE A 61 5.37 2.03 -12.62
C ILE A 61 5.31 0.60 -12.07
N SER A 62 6.31 -0.23 -12.38
CA SER A 62 6.38 -1.61 -11.89
C SER A 62 6.43 -1.72 -10.37
N ARG A 63 6.83 -0.64 -9.68
CA ARG A 63 6.80 -0.54 -8.21
C ARG A 63 5.42 -0.90 -7.63
N ASP A 64 4.35 -0.51 -8.29
CA ASP A 64 3.00 -0.75 -7.77
C ASP A 64 2.63 -2.22 -7.88
N ILE A 65 2.99 -2.89 -8.98
CA ILE A 65 2.87 -4.34 -9.14
C ILE A 65 3.68 -5.07 -8.05
N PHE A 66 4.90 -4.63 -7.77
CA PHE A 66 5.71 -5.21 -6.69
C PHE A 66 5.07 -5.09 -5.30
N TRP A 67 4.20 -4.11 -5.06
CA TRP A 67 3.46 -4.00 -3.80
C TRP A 67 2.16 -4.80 -3.83
N GLU A 68 1.35 -4.59 -4.86
CA GLU A 68 -0.01 -5.11 -4.97
C GLU A 68 -0.05 -6.61 -5.27
N GLU A 69 0.86 -7.11 -6.08
CA GLU A 69 0.98 -8.55 -6.39
C GLU A 69 1.99 -9.26 -5.47
N SER A 70 2.21 -8.74 -4.27
CA SER A 70 3.06 -9.36 -3.24
C SER A 70 2.24 -10.05 -2.16
N MET A 71 2.90 -10.77 -1.24
CA MET A 71 2.24 -11.30 -0.05
C MET A 71 1.53 -10.21 0.78
N HIS A 72 2.02 -8.96 0.76
CA HIS A 72 1.35 -7.86 1.45
C HIS A 72 0.01 -7.50 0.80
N GLY A 73 -0.17 -7.77 -0.50
CA GLY A 73 -1.40 -7.51 -1.23
C GLY A 73 -2.46 -8.62 -1.19
N ILE A 74 -2.23 -9.69 -0.41
CA ILE A 74 -3.26 -10.71 -0.18
C ILE A 74 -4.52 -10.08 0.44
N TYR A 75 -4.32 -9.11 1.34
CA TYR A 75 -5.38 -8.26 1.86
C TYR A 75 -5.31 -6.91 1.13
N PRO A 76 -6.32 -6.54 0.32
CA PRO A 76 -6.34 -5.29 -0.41
C PRO A 76 -6.18 -4.04 0.47
N GLU A 77 -6.55 -4.13 1.75
CA GLU A 77 -6.46 -3.05 2.72
C GLU A 77 -5.03 -2.71 3.13
N ASN A 78 -4.07 -3.60 2.86
CA ASN A 78 -2.66 -3.43 3.24
C ASN A 78 -1.84 -2.63 2.21
N VAL A 79 -2.28 -2.55 0.95
CA VAL A 79 -1.48 -2.02 -0.16
C VAL A 79 -2.34 -1.24 -1.16
N GLY A 80 -1.68 -0.52 -2.07
CA GLY A 80 -2.36 0.18 -3.16
C GLY A 80 -3.20 1.37 -2.71
N VAL A 81 -4.25 1.65 -3.48
CA VAL A 81 -5.18 2.76 -3.24
C VAL A 81 -6.37 2.26 -2.42
N ASN A 82 -6.83 3.06 -1.44
CA ASN A 82 -8.05 2.73 -0.69
C ASN A 82 -9.21 2.40 -1.64
N ALA A 83 -9.87 1.27 -1.42
CA ALA A 83 -10.90 0.76 -2.32
C ALA A 83 -12.14 1.69 -2.42
N ARG A 84 -12.31 2.59 -1.46
CA ARG A 84 -13.42 3.54 -1.37
C ARG A 84 -13.04 4.79 -0.58
N LEU A 85 -13.89 5.80 -0.69
CA LEU A 85 -13.83 6.97 0.17
C LEU A 85 -14.55 6.67 1.49
N PHE A 86 -14.05 7.23 2.57
CA PHE A 86 -14.58 7.03 3.91
C PHE A 86 -15.62 8.10 4.26
N LYS A 87 -16.76 7.69 4.80
CA LYS A 87 -17.84 8.61 5.21
C LYS A 87 -17.53 9.31 6.54
N ASP A 88 -16.97 8.59 7.49
CA ASP A 88 -16.70 9.02 8.86
C ASP A 88 -15.50 8.24 9.45
N GLU A 89 -15.14 8.54 10.70
CA GLU A 89 -14.01 7.94 11.41
C GLU A 89 -14.22 6.45 11.68
N ASP A 90 -15.44 6.06 12.07
CA ASP A 90 -15.78 4.66 12.33
C ASP A 90 -15.64 3.81 11.07
N ASP A 91 -16.07 4.34 9.93
CA ASP A 91 -15.93 3.71 8.62
C ASP A 91 -14.48 3.50 8.17
N PHE A 92 -13.61 4.45 8.53
CA PHE A 92 -12.19 4.35 8.26
C PHE A 92 -11.54 3.29 9.16
N PHE A 93 -11.87 3.26 10.45
CA PHE A 93 -11.34 2.26 11.36
C PHE A 93 -11.86 0.85 11.07
N ASP A 94 -13.12 0.71 10.69
CA ASP A 94 -13.68 -0.56 10.21
C ASP A 94 -12.91 -1.07 8.99
N TYR A 95 -12.59 -0.20 8.03
CA TYR A 95 -11.74 -0.58 6.90
C TYR A 95 -10.33 -1.03 7.34
N LEU A 96 -9.69 -0.30 8.25
CA LEU A 96 -8.36 -0.67 8.75
C LEU A 96 -8.34 -1.98 9.54
N ASP A 97 -9.43 -2.35 10.20
CA ASP A 97 -9.53 -3.61 10.98
C ASP A 97 -9.47 -4.86 10.09
N HIS A 98 -9.68 -4.70 8.78
CA HIS A 98 -9.51 -5.78 7.80
C HIS A 98 -8.06 -5.96 7.33
N SER A 99 -7.14 -5.09 7.76
CA SER A 99 -5.72 -5.20 7.43
C SER A 99 -5.02 -6.32 8.21
N ALA A 100 -4.05 -6.98 7.58
CA ALA A 100 -3.25 -8.00 8.24
C ALA A 100 -2.21 -7.39 9.19
N ILE A 101 -2.13 -7.94 10.40
CA ILE A 101 -1.02 -7.70 11.34
C ILE A 101 0.07 -8.74 11.07
N PHE A 102 1.28 -8.30 10.73
CA PHE A 102 2.41 -9.20 10.44
C PHE A 102 3.20 -9.58 11.69
N THR A 103 3.34 -8.65 12.63
CA THR A 103 4.09 -8.85 13.87
C THR A 103 3.44 -8.15 15.05
N ALA A 104 3.75 -8.63 16.26
CA ALA A 104 3.44 -7.93 17.50
C ALA A 104 4.70 -7.83 18.35
N GLU A 105 4.96 -6.64 18.91
CA GLU A 105 6.03 -6.44 19.89
C GLU A 105 5.47 -6.49 21.30
N ARG A 106 6.05 -7.34 22.18
CA ARG A 106 5.74 -7.42 23.61
C ARG A 106 7.02 -7.69 24.38
N ASP A 107 7.26 -6.95 25.46
CA ASP A 107 8.42 -7.13 26.35
C ASP A 107 9.76 -7.23 25.57
N GLU A 108 9.96 -6.31 24.62
CA GLU A 108 11.14 -6.25 23.73
C GLU A 108 11.31 -7.48 22.79
N GLN A 109 10.29 -8.34 22.69
CA GLN A 109 10.25 -9.50 21.79
C GLN A 109 9.31 -9.25 20.60
N THR A 110 9.74 -9.67 19.41
CA THR A 110 8.91 -9.65 18.19
C THR A 110 8.30 -11.03 17.94
N TYR A 111 6.97 -11.08 17.92
CA TYR A 111 6.18 -12.26 17.57
C TYR A 111 5.72 -12.14 16.12
N TYR A 112 5.86 -13.22 15.36
CA TYR A 112 5.45 -13.30 13.95
C TYR A 112 4.16 -14.10 13.83
N PHE A 113 3.22 -13.63 13.01
CA PHE A 113 2.00 -14.35 12.67
C PHE A 113 2.21 -15.06 11.32
N TYR A 114 1.92 -16.37 11.28
CA TYR A 114 2.10 -17.24 10.10
C TYR A 114 0.77 -17.58 9.44
#